data_AF-A0A2N5K5H4-F1
#
_entry.id   AF-A0A2N5K5H4-F1
#
_cell.length_a   1.000
_cell.length_b   1.000
_cell.length_c   1.000
_cell.angle_alpha   90.00
_cell.angle_beta   90.00
_cell.angle_gamma   90.00
#
_symmetry.space_group_name_H-M   'P 1'
#
loop_
_entity.id
_entity.type
_entity.pdbx_description
1 polymer ?
#
loop_
_entity_poly.entity_id
_entity_poly.type
_entity_poly.pdbx_seq_one_letter_code
_entity_poly.pdbx_strand_id
1 'polypeptide(L)'
;LSPTTDIRDVEPGDVYDATGFLPAELERIGQAALAAGQVAVVSLAAGAGSRWTQGAGVVKALHPFARLAGKHRTFVETHLAKSRRVGRSVGATIPHIFTTSYLTHAPIAAYLAAERNYGYDGPLLLSPGRSVGLRLVPTVRDLRFAWEELPVQVLDEQAQKMRASLHAALISWVQSVGEGSDYTDNVPSQCLHPVGHWFEVPNMLRNGTLAQLLTERPGLRYLMV
;
A
#
# COMPACT_ATOMS: atom_id res chain seq x y z
N LEU A 1 17.18 -9.41 -16.85
CA LEU A 1 17.45 -8.27 -17.77
C LEU A 1 18.45 -8.74 -18.80
N SER A 2 18.38 -8.25 -20.04
CA SER A 2 19.41 -8.55 -21.04
C SER A 2 20.77 -8.08 -20.49
N PRO A 3 21.89 -8.76 -20.77
CA PRO A 3 23.24 -8.24 -20.46
C PRO A 3 23.55 -6.90 -21.14
N THR A 4 22.67 -6.40 -22.00
CA THR A 4 22.75 -5.11 -22.69
C THR A 4 21.80 -4.05 -22.13
N THR A 5 21.14 -4.28 -20.98
CA THR A 5 20.29 -3.26 -20.37
C THR A 5 21.15 -2.18 -19.73
N ASP A 6 21.12 -0.98 -20.30
CA ASP A 6 21.69 0.23 -19.73
C ASP A 6 20.67 0.90 -18.79
N ILE A 7 21.05 1.11 -17.54
CA ILE A 7 20.23 1.79 -16.52
C ILE A 7 20.86 3.16 -16.30
N ARG A 8 20.16 4.20 -16.73
CA ARG A 8 20.59 5.60 -16.61
C ARG A 8 19.74 6.32 -15.57
N ASP A 9 20.32 7.35 -14.97
CA ASP A 9 19.59 8.25 -14.10
C ASP A 9 18.50 8.99 -14.88
N VAL A 10 17.44 9.40 -14.17
CA VAL A 10 16.33 10.19 -14.72
C VAL A 10 16.85 11.58 -15.09
N GLU A 11 16.63 12.01 -16.32
CA GLU A 11 17.03 13.32 -16.83
C GLU A 11 15.89 14.36 -16.72
N PRO A 12 16.20 15.67 -16.70
CA PRO A 12 15.17 16.70 -16.82
C PRO A 12 14.32 16.49 -18.07
N GLY A 13 13.02 16.25 -17.89
CA GLY A 13 12.07 15.99 -18.97
C GLY A 13 11.54 14.55 -19.02
N ASP A 14 12.22 13.59 -18.40
CA ASP A 14 11.71 12.22 -18.25
C ASP A 14 10.48 12.16 -17.32
N VAL A 15 10.42 13.09 -16.38
CA VAL A 15 9.31 13.31 -15.47
C VAL A 15 8.91 14.77 -15.45
N TYR A 16 7.61 15.01 -15.28
CA TYR A 16 7.10 16.35 -15.04
C TYR A 16 7.13 16.64 -13.53
N ASP A 17 7.85 17.67 -13.11
CA ASP A 17 7.85 18.12 -11.72
C ASP A 17 6.57 18.93 -11.42
N ALA A 18 5.63 18.28 -10.74
CA ALA A 18 4.36 18.87 -10.32
C ALA A 18 4.40 19.49 -8.91
N THR A 19 5.59 19.72 -8.33
CA THR A 19 5.71 20.38 -7.01
C THR A 19 5.47 21.90 -7.09
N GLY A 20 5.68 22.50 -8.27
CA GLY A 20 5.40 23.91 -8.56
C GLY A 20 3.98 24.18 -9.09
N PHE A 21 3.77 25.38 -9.63
CA PHE A 21 2.52 25.70 -10.33
C PHE A 21 2.42 24.91 -11.63
N LEU A 22 1.30 24.21 -11.81
CA LEU A 22 0.98 23.58 -13.08
C LEU A 22 0.61 24.63 -14.13
N PRO A 23 1.06 24.49 -15.39
CA PRO A 23 0.60 25.29 -16.50
C PRO A 23 -0.93 25.26 -16.59
N ALA A 24 -1.54 26.42 -16.82
CA ALA A 24 -2.99 26.58 -16.87
C ALA A 24 -3.67 25.63 -17.89
N GLU A 25 -2.95 25.27 -18.96
CA GLU A 25 -3.42 24.30 -19.94
C GLU A 25 -3.60 22.89 -19.34
N LEU A 26 -2.65 22.41 -18.53
CA LEU A 26 -2.74 21.09 -17.90
C LEU A 26 -3.87 21.06 -16.87
N GLU A 27 -4.06 22.15 -16.12
CA GLU A 27 -5.18 22.29 -15.20
C GLU A 27 -6.52 22.22 -15.96
N ARG A 28 -6.66 22.95 -17.07
CA ARG A 28 -7.86 22.92 -17.91
C ARG A 28 -8.15 21.53 -18.47
N ILE A 29 -7.13 20.81 -18.93
CA ILE A 29 -7.28 19.42 -19.43
C ILE A 29 -7.75 18.50 -18.30
N GLY A 30 -7.15 18.60 -17.12
CA GLY A 30 -7.54 17.81 -15.94
C GLY A 30 -8.97 18.09 -15.50
N GLN A 31 -9.36 19.37 -15.41
CA GLN A 31 -10.73 19.77 -15.06
C GLN A 31 -11.76 19.25 -16.08
N ALA A 32 -11.45 19.32 -17.37
CA ALA A 32 -12.31 18.80 -18.43
C ALA A 32 -12.46 17.27 -18.33
N ALA A 33 -11.38 16.53 -18.08
CA ALA A 33 -11.43 15.08 -17.90
C ALA A 33 -12.25 14.67 -16.66
N LEU A 34 -12.10 15.40 -15.55
CA LEU A 34 -12.88 15.23 -14.33
C LEU A 34 -14.38 15.49 -14.57
N ALA A 35 -14.72 16.62 -15.21
CA ALA A 35 -16.10 16.98 -15.53
C ALA A 35 -16.76 15.98 -16.51
N ALA A 36 -15.98 15.44 -17.45
CA ALA A 36 -16.43 14.40 -18.38
C ALA A 36 -16.51 12.99 -17.74
N GLY A 37 -16.24 12.86 -16.43
CA GLY A 37 -16.32 11.58 -15.72
C GLY A 37 -15.27 10.55 -16.15
N GLN A 38 -14.13 11.01 -16.68
CA GLN A 38 -13.09 10.14 -17.26
C GLN A 38 -12.04 9.68 -16.23
N VAL A 39 -12.17 10.10 -14.97
CA VAL A 39 -11.16 9.88 -13.92
C VAL A 39 -11.79 9.15 -12.73
N ALA A 40 -11.10 8.13 -12.23
CA ALA A 40 -11.35 7.53 -10.92
C ALA A 40 -10.11 7.63 -10.03
N VAL A 41 -10.32 7.71 -8.72
CA VAL A 41 -9.24 7.77 -7.72
C VAL A 41 -9.07 6.39 -7.10
N VAL A 42 -7.83 5.92 -7.00
CA VAL A 42 -7.45 4.65 -6.39
C VAL A 42 -6.50 4.92 -5.23
N SER A 43 -6.98 4.78 -3.99
CA SER A 43 -6.14 4.94 -2.80
C SER A 43 -5.63 3.59 -2.32
N LEU A 44 -4.30 3.44 -2.23
CA LEU A 44 -3.65 2.20 -1.82
C LEU A 44 -3.77 1.97 -0.30
N ALA A 45 -4.52 0.95 0.10
CA ALA A 45 -4.85 0.67 1.50
C ALA A 45 -4.68 -0.82 1.88
N ALA A 46 -3.89 -1.57 1.12
CA ALA A 46 -3.61 -2.99 1.38
C ALA A 46 -2.61 -3.23 2.53
N GLY A 47 -1.79 -2.23 2.87
CA GLY A 47 -0.69 -2.37 3.84
C GLY A 47 -1.12 -2.38 5.30
N ALA A 48 -0.54 -3.29 6.09
CA ALA A 48 -0.52 -3.19 7.55
C ALA A 48 0.45 -2.07 7.94
N GLY A 49 0.01 -1.06 8.65
CA GLY A 49 0.78 0.14 9.01
C GLY A 49 1.90 -0.11 10.03
N SER A 50 2.62 -1.22 9.93
CA SER A 50 3.54 -1.74 10.96
C SER A 50 4.58 -0.72 11.39
N ARG A 51 5.25 -0.02 10.46
CA ARG A 51 6.21 1.06 10.82
C ARG A 51 5.53 2.24 11.49
N TRP A 52 4.35 2.62 11.01
CA TRP A 52 3.58 3.77 11.52
C TRP A 52 3.13 3.55 12.98
N THR A 53 2.79 2.31 13.34
CA THR A 53 2.32 1.97 14.68
C THR A 53 3.29 1.13 15.48
N GLN A 54 4.58 1.20 15.17
CA GLN A 54 5.63 0.48 15.91
C GLN A 54 5.32 -1.02 16.13
N GLY A 55 4.73 -1.67 15.11
CA GLY A 55 4.42 -3.09 15.12
C GLY A 55 2.99 -3.46 15.53
N ALA A 56 2.14 -2.52 15.93
CA ALA A 56 0.78 -2.82 16.40
C ALA A 56 -0.20 -3.42 15.35
N GLY A 57 0.26 -3.68 14.11
CA GLY A 57 -0.51 -4.45 13.13
C GLY A 57 -1.83 -3.81 12.69
N VAL A 58 -1.96 -2.48 12.76
CA VAL A 58 -3.22 -1.80 12.42
C VAL A 58 -3.37 -1.54 10.92
N VAL A 59 -4.61 -1.27 10.49
CA VAL A 59 -4.88 -0.73 9.16
C VAL A 59 -4.55 0.76 9.14
N LYS A 60 -3.46 1.14 8.47
CA LYS A 60 -2.99 2.55 8.39
C LYS A 60 -4.10 3.49 7.92
N ALA A 61 -4.88 3.05 6.94
CA ALA A 61 -5.95 3.85 6.34
C ALA A 61 -7.01 4.32 7.37
N LEU A 62 -7.23 3.52 8.41
CA LEU A 62 -8.20 3.78 9.49
C LEU A 62 -7.57 4.52 10.68
N HIS A 63 -6.26 4.71 10.69
CA HIS A 63 -5.58 5.33 11.81
C HIS A 63 -5.91 6.83 11.88
N PRO A 64 -6.37 7.34 13.04
CA PRO A 64 -6.55 8.78 13.22
C PRO A 64 -5.19 9.47 13.32
N PHE A 65 -4.90 10.42 12.43
CA PHE A 65 -3.56 11.03 12.33
C PHE A 65 -3.52 12.53 12.62
N ALA A 66 -4.67 13.21 12.59
CA ALA A 66 -4.76 14.64 12.86
C ALA A 66 -6.09 15.01 13.52
N ARG A 67 -6.09 16.01 14.40
CA ARG A 67 -7.31 16.60 14.95
C ARG A 67 -7.67 17.85 14.16
N LEU A 68 -8.72 17.79 13.36
CA LEU A 68 -9.18 18.88 12.50
C LEU A 68 -10.65 19.20 12.79
N ALA A 69 -10.93 20.48 13.07
CA ALA A 69 -12.25 20.95 13.51
C ALA A 69 -12.79 20.13 14.70
N GLY A 70 -11.94 19.90 15.70
CA GLY A 70 -12.30 19.22 16.95
C GLY A 70 -12.39 17.68 16.88
N LYS A 71 -12.37 17.07 15.69
CA LYS A 71 -12.46 15.61 15.49
C LYS A 71 -11.14 15.00 15.02
N HIS A 72 -10.85 13.78 15.45
CA HIS A 72 -9.74 13.00 14.90
C HIS A 72 -10.12 12.49 13.51
N ARG A 73 -9.26 12.73 12.53
CA ARG A 73 -9.48 12.39 11.12
C ARG A 73 -8.59 11.23 10.71
N THR A 74 -9.16 10.32 9.93
CA THR A 74 -8.45 9.18 9.36
C THR A 74 -8.01 9.47 7.92
N PHE A 75 -7.10 8.67 7.39
CA PHE A 75 -6.68 8.79 5.99
C PHE A 75 -7.85 8.51 5.04
N VAL A 76 -8.67 7.49 5.32
CA VAL A 76 -9.86 7.17 4.51
C VAL A 76 -10.81 8.36 4.43
N GLU A 77 -11.14 8.99 5.57
CA GLU A 77 -11.99 10.18 5.58
C GLU A 77 -11.40 11.31 4.74
N THR A 78 -10.10 11.57 4.90
CA THR A 78 -9.41 12.67 4.23
C THR A 78 -9.40 12.47 2.72
N HIS A 79 -9.15 11.26 2.25
CA HIS A 79 -9.15 10.92 0.82
C HIS A 79 -10.55 11.06 0.20
N LEU A 80 -11.60 10.58 0.89
CA LEU A 80 -12.97 10.77 0.44
C LEU A 80 -13.38 12.26 0.43
N ALA A 81 -12.96 13.04 1.44
CA ALA A 81 -13.21 14.47 1.49
C ALA A 81 -12.57 15.22 0.32
N LYS A 82 -11.33 14.85 -0.07
CA LYS A 82 -10.65 15.41 -1.25
C LYS A 82 -11.41 15.12 -2.53
N SER A 83 -11.74 13.85 -2.80
CA SER A 83 -12.49 13.47 -4.00
C SER A 83 -13.87 14.13 -4.05
N ARG A 84 -14.57 14.23 -2.92
CA ARG A 84 -15.87 14.92 -2.83
C ARG A 84 -15.74 16.41 -3.11
N ARG A 85 -14.72 17.08 -2.57
CA ARG A 85 -14.46 18.51 -2.83
C ARG A 85 -14.23 18.76 -4.32
N VAL A 86 -13.35 17.98 -4.94
CA VAL A 86 -13.03 18.12 -6.37
C VAL A 86 -14.25 17.80 -7.22
N GLY A 87 -14.98 16.73 -6.90
CA GLY A 87 -16.20 16.37 -7.61
C GLY A 87 -17.25 17.48 -7.59
N ARG A 88 -17.46 18.12 -6.44
CA ARG A 88 -18.36 19.27 -6.31
C ARG A 88 -17.89 20.48 -7.12
N SER A 89 -16.59 20.77 -7.16
CA SER A 89 -16.07 21.91 -7.93
C SER A 89 -16.21 21.74 -9.44
N VAL A 90 -16.23 20.49 -9.94
CA VAL A 90 -16.40 20.19 -11.38
C VAL A 90 -17.82 19.76 -11.74
N GLY A 91 -18.74 19.68 -10.76
CA GLY A 91 -20.12 19.25 -10.98
C GLY A 91 -20.30 17.76 -11.30
N ALA A 92 -19.35 16.90 -10.97
CA ALA A 92 -19.39 15.47 -11.27
C ALA A 92 -18.99 14.61 -10.07
N THR A 93 -19.59 13.43 -9.91
CA THR A 93 -19.14 12.47 -8.89
C THR A 93 -17.93 11.69 -9.39
N ILE A 94 -16.91 11.60 -8.55
CA ILE A 94 -15.65 10.89 -8.84
C ILE A 94 -15.74 9.49 -8.20
N PRO A 95 -15.59 8.39 -8.95
CA PRO A 95 -15.44 7.07 -8.34
C PRO A 95 -14.18 7.03 -7.46
N HIS A 96 -14.31 6.53 -6.24
CA HIS A 96 -13.18 6.33 -5.32
C HIS A 96 -13.05 4.85 -4.98
N ILE A 97 -11.86 4.30 -5.18
CA ILE A 97 -11.56 2.91 -4.93
C ILE A 97 -10.49 2.85 -3.85
N PHE A 98 -10.71 2.05 -2.82
CA PHE A 98 -9.64 1.65 -1.92
C PHE A 98 -9.20 0.23 -2.28
N THR A 99 -7.95 0.05 -2.67
CA THR A 99 -7.37 -1.29 -2.79
C THR A 99 -7.01 -1.80 -1.40
N THR A 100 -7.34 -3.06 -1.13
CA THR A 100 -7.26 -3.67 0.20
C THR A 100 -6.55 -5.02 0.13
N SER A 101 -6.22 -5.62 1.26
CA SER A 101 -5.68 -6.97 1.35
C SER A 101 -6.53 -7.86 2.24
N TYR A 102 -6.15 -9.13 2.35
CA TYR A 102 -6.75 -10.05 3.34
C TYR A 102 -6.68 -9.50 4.78
N LEU A 103 -5.71 -8.63 5.10
CA LEU A 103 -5.57 -7.99 6.41
C LEU A 103 -6.47 -6.76 6.57
N THR A 104 -6.68 -5.99 5.51
CA THR A 104 -7.31 -4.66 5.61
C THR A 104 -8.74 -4.61 5.12
N HIS A 105 -9.18 -5.56 4.30
CA HIS A 105 -10.48 -5.51 3.63
C HIS A 105 -11.66 -5.46 4.61
N ALA A 106 -11.78 -6.46 5.48
CA ALA A 106 -12.91 -6.54 6.42
C ALA A 106 -12.95 -5.35 7.41
N PRO A 107 -11.83 -4.93 8.04
CA PRO A 107 -11.83 -3.74 8.89
C PRO A 107 -12.23 -2.46 8.15
N ILE A 108 -11.73 -2.25 6.92
CA ILE A 108 -12.09 -1.06 6.12
C ILE A 108 -13.57 -1.07 5.76
N ALA A 109 -14.10 -2.22 5.32
CA ALA A 109 -15.51 -2.37 4.97
C ALA A 109 -16.41 -2.07 6.17
N ALA A 110 -16.13 -2.68 7.33
CA ALA A 110 -16.90 -2.47 8.56
C ALA A 110 -16.84 -1.01 9.03
N TYR A 111 -15.66 -0.40 8.99
CA TYR A 111 -15.47 0.98 9.40
C TYR A 111 -16.21 1.98 8.49
N LEU A 112 -16.10 1.81 7.16
CA LEU A 112 -16.83 2.64 6.20
C LEU A 112 -18.34 2.50 6.36
N ALA A 113 -18.84 1.28 6.57
CA ALA A 113 -20.27 1.05 6.82
C ALA A 113 -20.75 1.78 8.09
N ALA A 114 -19.99 1.68 9.19
CA ALA A 114 -20.30 2.37 10.45
C ALA A 114 -20.33 3.91 10.29
N GLU A 115 -19.42 4.45 9.49
CA GLU A 115 -19.35 5.89 9.17
C GLU A 115 -20.31 6.30 8.03
N ARG A 116 -21.14 5.37 7.53
CA ARG A 116 -22.06 5.57 6.40
C ARG A 116 -21.35 6.18 5.18
N ASN A 117 -20.18 5.63 4.87
CA ASN A 117 -19.28 6.07 3.80
C ASN A 117 -18.92 7.56 3.88
N TYR A 118 -18.97 8.16 5.07
CA TYR A 118 -18.78 9.61 5.29
C TYR A 118 -19.71 10.51 4.45
N GLY A 119 -20.86 9.99 4.00
CA GLY A 119 -21.74 10.67 3.05
C GLY A 119 -21.03 10.96 1.73
N TYR A 120 -20.30 9.98 1.18
CA TYR A 120 -19.72 10.07 -0.14
C TYR A 120 -20.79 9.87 -1.21
N ASP A 121 -20.96 10.86 -2.08
CA ASP A 121 -22.08 10.93 -3.02
C ASP A 121 -21.83 10.11 -4.32
N GLY A 122 -20.59 9.65 -4.55
CA GLY A 122 -20.18 8.91 -5.75
C GLY A 122 -19.95 7.41 -5.51
N PRO A 123 -19.59 6.65 -6.56
CA PRO A 123 -19.21 5.24 -6.42
C PRO A 123 -18.03 5.11 -5.45
N LEU A 124 -18.19 4.27 -4.42
CA LEU A 124 -17.14 3.92 -3.47
C LEU A 124 -16.97 2.41 -3.45
N LEU A 125 -15.83 1.94 -3.97
CA LEU A 125 -15.54 0.52 -4.12
C LEU A 125 -14.35 0.11 -3.26
N LEU A 126 -14.40 -1.12 -2.74
CA LEU A 126 -13.24 -1.78 -2.17
C LEU A 126 -12.75 -2.84 -3.16
N SER A 127 -11.50 -2.75 -3.57
CA SER A 127 -10.84 -3.76 -4.40
C SER A 127 -10.13 -4.77 -3.49
N PRO A 128 -10.66 -6.00 -3.30
CA PRO A 128 -10.04 -7.01 -2.46
C PRO A 128 -8.75 -7.55 -3.08
N GLY A 129 -7.66 -7.56 -2.32
CA GLY A 129 -6.40 -8.15 -2.75
C GLY A 129 -6.54 -9.65 -2.99
N ARG A 130 -6.10 -10.11 -4.16
CA ARG A 130 -6.06 -11.54 -4.54
C ARG A 130 -4.65 -12.11 -4.58
N SER A 131 -3.65 -11.26 -4.39
CA SER A 131 -2.25 -11.64 -4.33
C SER A 131 -1.80 -11.65 -2.88
N VAL A 132 -1.41 -12.82 -2.39
CA VAL A 132 -0.87 -13.03 -1.04
C VAL A 132 0.43 -13.81 -1.19
N GLY A 133 1.47 -13.33 -0.52
CA GLY A 133 2.79 -13.95 -0.56
C GLY A 133 2.98 -14.82 0.66
N LEU A 134 3.65 -15.96 0.47
CA LEU A 134 4.22 -16.70 1.58
C LEU A 134 5.58 -16.08 1.92
N ARG A 135 5.87 -15.96 3.22
CA ARG A 135 7.20 -15.56 3.68
C ARG A 135 8.19 -16.66 3.33
N LEU A 136 9.43 -16.26 3.12
CA LEU A 136 10.52 -17.18 2.85
C LEU A 136 11.40 -17.33 4.08
N VAL A 137 12.02 -18.50 4.22
CA VAL A 137 13.17 -18.69 5.11
C VAL A 137 14.28 -17.74 4.64
N PRO A 138 14.89 -16.92 5.52
CA PRO A 138 15.94 -16.00 5.14
C PRO A 138 17.17 -16.74 4.60
N THR A 139 18.04 -16.05 3.88
CA THR A 139 19.33 -16.63 3.49
C THR A 139 20.34 -16.49 4.63
N VAL A 140 21.35 -17.36 4.67
CA VAL A 140 22.49 -17.24 5.61
C VAL A 140 23.18 -15.90 5.40
N ARG A 141 23.24 -15.42 4.15
CA ARG A 141 23.78 -14.09 3.82
C ARG A 141 23.00 -12.98 4.49
N ASP A 142 21.66 -13.01 4.46
CA ASP A 142 20.82 -12.01 5.11
C ASP A 142 21.06 -11.99 6.64
N LEU A 143 21.20 -13.16 7.25
CA LEU A 143 21.46 -13.28 8.69
C LEU A 143 22.86 -12.78 9.09
N ARG A 144 23.88 -13.00 8.26
CA ARG A 144 25.23 -12.45 8.48
C ARG A 144 25.23 -10.94 8.34
N PHE A 145 24.63 -10.42 7.27
CA PHE A 145 24.49 -8.99 7.07
C PHE A 145 23.76 -8.32 8.24
N ALA A 146 22.62 -8.88 8.69
CA ALA A 146 21.87 -8.35 9.83
C ALA A 146 22.67 -8.34 11.15
N TRP A 147 23.70 -9.19 11.27
CA TRP A 147 24.57 -9.29 12.44
C TRP A 147 25.79 -8.37 12.37
N GLU A 148 26.43 -8.31 11.20
CA GLU A 148 27.72 -7.66 11.00
C GLU A 148 27.58 -6.17 10.67
N GLU A 149 26.53 -5.80 9.93
CA GLU A 149 26.43 -4.48 9.30
C GLU A 149 25.36 -3.57 9.94
N LEU A 150 24.40 -4.13 10.69
CA LEU A 150 23.41 -3.33 11.39
C LEU A 150 23.97 -2.84 12.74
N PRO A 151 23.71 -1.58 13.16
CA PRO A 151 24.14 -1.08 14.45
C PRO A 151 23.60 -1.95 15.59
N VAL A 152 24.49 -2.59 16.36
CA VAL A 152 24.12 -3.43 17.50
C VAL A 152 24.49 -2.75 18.81
N GLN A 153 23.58 -2.78 19.78
CA GLN A 153 23.90 -2.37 21.15
C GLN A 153 25.02 -3.25 21.74
N VAL A 154 26.04 -2.59 22.31
CA VAL A 154 27.08 -3.26 23.11
C VAL A 154 26.43 -3.79 24.38
N LEU A 155 26.35 -5.12 24.50
CA LEU A 155 25.88 -5.81 25.69
C LEU A 155 27.06 -6.25 26.57
N ASP A 156 26.76 -6.66 27.80
CA ASP A 156 27.72 -7.35 28.65
C ASP A 156 28.19 -8.69 28.05
N GLU A 157 29.28 -9.23 28.58
CA GLU A 157 29.94 -10.42 28.02
C GLU A 157 29.02 -11.65 27.97
N GLN A 158 28.18 -11.85 29.00
CA GLN A 158 27.28 -13.00 29.06
C GLN A 158 26.18 -12.88 28.01
N ALA A 159 25.60 -11.69 27.87
CA ALA A 159 24.58 -11.41 26.89
C ALA A 159 25.13 -11.43 25.46
N GLN A 160 26.39 -11.04 25.22
CA GLN A 160 27.04 -11.23 23.92
C GLN A 160 27.23 -12.71 23.57
N LYS A 161 27.67 -13.55 24.52
CA LYS A 161 27.78 -15.01 24.31
C LYS A 161 26.43 -15.65 23.97
N MET A 162 25.38 -15.25 24.69
CA MET A 162 24.01 -15.71 24.41
C MET A 162 23.58 -15.30 23.00
N ARG A 163 23.83 -14.03 22.63
CA ARG A 163 23.47 -13.50 21.32
C ARG A 163 24.21 -14.22 20.18
N ALA A 164 25.51 -14.47 20.33
CA ALA A 164 26.30 -15.23 19.37
C ALA A 164 25.80 -16.68 19.22
N SER A 165 25.39 -17.30 20.33
CA SER A 165 24.79 -18.64 20.32
C SER A 165 23.47 -18.67 19.57
N LEU A 166 22.60 -17.67 19.77
CA LEU A 166 21.35 -17.52 19.03
C LEU A 166 21.60 -17.32 17.52
N HIS A 167 22.58 -16.51 17.15
CA HIS A 167 22.94 -16.29 15.75
C HIS A 167 23.43 -17.57 15.07
N ALA A 168 24.32 -18.32 15.72
CA ALA A 168 24.78 -19.62 15.23
C ALA A 168 23.63 -20.63 15.08
N ALA A 169 22.70 -20.66 16.05
CA ALA A 169 21.52 -21.50 15.98
C ALA A 169 20.59 -21.13 14.81
N LEU A 170 20.39 -19.83 14.55
CA LEU A 170 19.58 -19.35 13.41
C LEU A 170 20.20 -19.71 12.07
N ILE A 171 21.52 -19.56 11.91
CA ILE A 171 22.23 -19.97 10.70
C ILE A 171 22.07 -21.48 10.47
N SER A 172 22.28 -22.29 11.51
CA SER A 172 22.12 -23.74 11.43
C SER A 172 20.69 -24.15 11.07
N TRP A 173 19.69 -23.50 11.68
CA TRP A 173 18.29 -23.71 11.34
C TRP A 173 18.03 -23.40 9.86
N VAL A 174 18.42 -22.22 9.38
CA VAL A 174 18.27 -21.83 7.96
C VAL A 174 18.91 -22.84 7.01
N GLN A 175 20.13 -23.29 7.30
CA GLN A 175 20.83 -24.27 6.46
C GLN A 175 20.14 -25.63 6.45
N SER A 176 19.53 -26.04 7.56
CA SER A 176 18.85 -27.34 7.67
C SER A 176 17.47 -27.35 7.01
N VAL A 177 16.73 -26.25 7.04
CA VAL A 177 15.40 -26.14 6.40
C VAL A 177 15.47 -25.70 4.93
N GLY A 178 16.56 -25.05 4.53
CA GLY A 178 16.81 -24.58 3.17
C GLY A 178 16.55 -23.08 2.98
N GLU A 179 17.57 -22.37 2.51
CA GLU A 179 17.55 -20.93 2.24
C GLU A 179 16.53 -20.55 1.16
N GLY A 180 15.73 -19.51 1.39
CA GLY A 180 14.75 -19.00 0.42
C GLY A 180 13.54 -19.91 0.17
N SER A 181 13.42 -21.00 0.92
CA SER A 181 12.26 -21.89 0.86
C SER A 181 11.02 -21.26 1.50
N ASP A 182 9.86 -21.82 1.21
CA ASP A 182 8.57 -21.43 1.77
C ASP A 182 8.55 -21.61 3.30
N TYR A 183 8.28 -20.55 4.05
CA TYR A 183 8.17 -20.61 5.51
C TYR A 183 6.73 -20.98 5.92
N THR A 184 6.57 -22.20 6.45
CA THR A 184 5.26 -22.75 6.87
C THR A 184 5.21 -23.19 8.34
N ASP A 185 6.27 -22.97 9.11
CA ASP A 185 6.42 -23.53 10.47
C ASP A 185 5.62 -22.77 11.56
N ASN A 186 4.67 -21.92 11.16
CA ASN A 186 3.86 -21.11 12.05
C ASN A 186 2.39 -21.11 11.62
N VAL A 187 1.53 -20.47 12.40
CA VAL A 187 0.12 -20.30 12.02
C VAL A 187 0.02 -19.54 10.69
N PRO A 188 -0.92 -19.91 9.79
CA PRO A 188 -0.93 -19.38 8.42
C PRO A 188 -0.88 -17.85 8.33
N SER A 189 -1.58 -17.13 9.21
CA SER A 189 -1.59 -15.66 9.22
C SER A 189 -0.21 -15.03 9.47
N GLN A 190 0.69 -15.74 10.16
CA GLN A 190 2.07 -15.31 10.43
C GLN A 190 3.04 -15.74 9.33
N CYS A 191 2.69 -16.74 8.53
CA CYS A 191 3.45 -17.17 7.36
C CYS A 191 3.18 -16.30 6.13
N LEU A 192 2.07 -15.57 6.10
CA LEU A 192 1.68 -14.75 4.95
C LEU A 192 2.18 -13.30 5.09
N HIS A 193 2.31 -12.63 3.94
CA HIS A 193 2.55 -11.20 3.86
C HIS A 193 1.87 -10.57 2.63
N PRO A 194 1.47 -9.28 2.69
CA PRO A 194 1.05 -8.56 1.50
C PRO A 194 2.26 -8.35 0.58
N VAL A 195 2.11 -8.70 -0.70
CA VAL A 195 3.19 -8.68 -1.72
C VAL A 195 3.61 -7.29 -2.19
N GLY A 196 3.18 -6.24 -1.50
CA GLY A 196 3.50 -4.85 -1.81
C GLY A 196 2.51 -4.17 -2.77
N HIS A 197 2.63 -2.84 -2.84
CA HIS A 197 1.70 -1.97 -3.54
C HIS A 197 1.65 -2.20 -5.06
N TRP A 198 2.71 -2.76 -5.64
CA TRP A 198 2.79 -3.10 -7.06
C TRP A 198 1.63 -3.99 -7.55
N PHE A 199 1.12 -4.85 -6.68
CA PHE A 199 0.05 -5.78 -7.02
C PHE A 199 -1.37 -5.21 -6.85
N GLU A 200 -1.52 -4.02 -6.25
CA GLU A 200 -2.84 -3.49 -5.91
C GLU A 200 -3.68 -3.10 -7.15
N VAL A 201 -3.08 -2.41 -8.13
CA VAL A 201 -3.76 -2.09 -9.40
C VAL A 201 -4.00 -3.35 -10.24
N PRO A 202 -3.02 -4.26 -10.47
CA PRO A 202 -3.28 -5.53 -11.14
C PRO A 202 -4.36 -6.40 -10.45
N ASN A 203 -4.50 -6.31 -9.12
CA ASN A 203 -5.56 -7.02 -8.42
C ASN A 203 -6.95 -6.54 -8.83
N MET A 204 -7.13 -5.26 -9.18
CA MET A 204 -8.42 -4.75 -9.67
C MET A 204 -8.88 -5.43 -10.97
N LEU A 205 -7.94 -5.83 -11.82
CA LEU A 205 -8.22 -6.66 -13.00
C LEU A 205 -8.65 -8.06 -12.58
N ARG A 206 -7.86 -8.69 -11.69
CA ARG A 206 -8.06 -10.08 -11.26
C ARG A 206 -9.34 -10.29 -10.44
N ASN A 207 -9.75 -9.31 -9.66
CA ASN A 207 -10.91 -9.41 -8.76
C ASN A 207 -12.20 -8.85 -9.37
N GLY A 208 -12.15 -8.31 -10.58
CA GLY A 208 -13.30 -7.75 -11.29
C GLY A 208 -13.68 -6.31 -10.91
N THR A 209 -13.01 -5.67 -9.94
CA THR A 209 -13.34 -4.29 -9.54
C THR A 209 -13.14 -3.31 -10.70
N LEU A 210 -12.09 -3.46 -11.52
CA LEU A 210 -11.91 -2.59 -12.69
C LEU A 210 -12.97 -2.84 -13.77
N ALA A 211 -13.40 -4.10 -13.95
CA ALA A 211 -14.46 -4.43 -14.90
C ALA A 211 -15.82 -3.84 -14.46
N GLN A 212 -16.14 -3.93 -13.16
CA GLN A 212 -17.30 -3.26 -12.57
C GLN A 212 -17.23 -1.74 -12.80
N LEU A 213 -16.07 -1.14 -12.50
CA LEU A 213 -15.88 0.30 -12.64
C LEU A 213 -16.05 0.78 -14.10
N LEU A 214 -15.50 0.03 -15.07
CA LEU A 214 -15.67 0.34 -16.51
C LEU A 214 -17.12 0.15 -16.98
N THR A 215 -17.87 -0.78 -16.38
CA THR A 215 -19.30 -0.97 -16.65
C THR A 215 -20.12 0.21 -16.12
N GLU A 216 -19.84 0.65 -14.89
CA GLU A 216 -20.50 1.81 -14.28
C GLU A 216 -20.09 3.14 -14.93
N ARG A 217 -18.87 3.23 -15.45
CA ARG A 217 -18.30 4.42 -16.11
C ARG A 217 -17.62 4.05 -17.44
N PRO A 218 -18.40 3.88 -18.53
CA PRO A 218 -17.84 3.53 -19.84
C PRO A 218 -16.88 4.57 -20.41
N GLY A 219 -16.98 5.83 -19.96
CA GLY A 219 -16.09 6.92 -20.35
C GLY A 219 -14.79 7.02 -19.55
N LEU A 220 -14.56 6.13 -18.57
CA LEU A 220 -13.35 6.15 -17.75
C LEU A 220 -12.10 5.93 -18.61
N ARG A 221 -11.09 6.80 -18.43
CA ARG A 221 -9.81 6.75 -19.15
C ARG A 221 -8.61 6.71 -18.21
N TYR A 222 -8.74 7.29 -17.01
CA TYR A 222 -7.61 7.51 -16.11
C TYR A 222 -7.89 7.00 -14.70
N LEU A 223 -6.90 6.34 -14.13
CA LEU A 223 -6.84 6.01 -12.70
C LEU A 223 -5.77 6.91 -12.06
N MET A 224 -6.17 7.75 -11.11
CA MET A 224 -5.26 8.53 -10.28
C MET A 224 -4.92 7.69 -9.04
N VAL A 225 -3.66 7.27 -8.90
CA VAL A 225 -3.16 6.42 -7.81
C VAL A 225 -2.38 7.25 -6.80
#